data_AF-A0A8S1PHD0-F1
#
_entry.id   AF-A0A8S1PHD0-F1
#
_cell.length_a   1.000
_cell.length_b   1.000
_cell.length_c   1.000
_cell.angle_alpha   90.00
_cell.angle_beta   90.00
_cell.angle_gamma   90.00
#
_symmetry.space_group_name_H-M   'P 1'
#
loop_
_entity.id
_entity.type
_entity.pdbx_description
1 polymer ?
#
loop_
_entity_poly.entity_id
_entity_poly.type
_entity_poly.pdbx_seq_one_letter_code
_entity_poly.pdbx_strand_id
1 'polypeptide(L)'
;MNKPAKFVVILYDILEQEQFRTSICWTKDGKAFQILRIPEFQSNIMEEFFNTQNFQSFLRQLSLYGFKMKKNEKNQKIYNHPMFFQGNYQELYKIQRRKKPKDNQDQYFDGTSPQISINNMKHQLEVLRKQQQQLLKQMRIQFQIQFLIAKKINAIVDYFNENYTNEQRKQIYERPMHLLFQLIFGHKPEFASNLLEPLYEDIIGQISPFSENSCSPIQFTKFL
;
A
#
# COMPACT_ATOMS: atom_id res chain seq x y z
N MET A 1 -3.90 -36.32 -32.74
CA MET A 1 -2.92 -35.27 -32.37
C MET A 1 -3.54 -34.39 -31.29
N ASN A 2 -2.83 -34.14 -30.19
CA ASN A 2 -3.31 -33.22 -29.15
C ASN A 2 -3.29 -31.79 -29.74
N LYS A 3 -4.39 -31.05 -29.60
CA LYS A 3 -4.45 -29.65 -30.03
C LYS A 3 -3.85 -28.76 -28.94
N PRO A 4 -3.07 -27.72 -29.30
CA PRO A 4 -2.57 -26.77 -28.32
C PRO A 4 -3.71 -26.01 -27.66
N ALA A 5 -3.53 -25.66 -26.39
CA ALA A 5 -4.53 -24.94 -25.64
C ALA A 5 -4.68 -23.51 -26.17
N LYS A 6 -5.93 -23.04 -26.33
CA LYS A 6 -6.24 -21.71 -26.90
C LYS A 6 -5.45 -20.58 -26.23
N PHE A 7 -5.34 -20.60 -24.91
CA PHE A 7 -4.56 -19.62 -24.14
C PHE A 7 -3.08 -19.59 -24.56
N VAL A 8 -2.46 -20.75 -24.75
CA VAL A 8 -1.04 -20.88 -25.07
C VAL A 8 -0.76 -20.39 -26.48
N VAL A 9 -1.64 -20.72 -27.43
CA VAL A 9 -1.54 -20.25 -28.82
C VAL A 9 -1.66 -18.73 -28.87
N ILE A 10 -2.71 -18.18 -28.28
CA ILE A 10 -2.94 -16.72 -28.24
C ILE A 10 -1.75 -16.00 -27.59
N LEU A 11 -1.23 -16.52 -26.47
CA LEU A 11 -0.07 -15.92 -25.79
C LEU A 11 1.17 -15.92 -26.69
N TYR A 12 1.41 -16.98 -27.45
CA TYR A 12 2.52 -17.05 -28.39
C TYR A 12 2.32 -16.05 -29.53
N ASP A 13 1.13 -16.00 -30.12
CA ASP A 13 0.82 -15.08 -31.23
C ASP A 13 0.99 -13.61 -30.82
N ILE A 14 0.57 -13.24 -29.61
CA ILE A 14 0.78 -11.88 -29.06
C ILE A 14 2.27 -11.55 -28.95
N LEU A 15 3.09 -12.52 -28.52
CA LEU A 15 4.54 -12.34 -28.35
C LEU A 15 5.31 -12.18 -29.66
N GLU A 16 4.78 -12.72 -30.77
CA GLU A 16 5.35 -12.57 -32.11
C GLU A 16 4.95 -11.24 -32.79
N GLN A 17 3.93 -10.55 -32.28
CA GLN A 17 3.47 -9.31 -32.89
C GLN A 17 4.30 -8.10 -32.42
N GLU A 18 4.93 -7.40 -33.37
CA GLU A 18 5.79 -6.24 -33.07
C GLU A 18 5.04 -5.10 -32.37
N GLN A 19 3.75 -4.93 -32.67
CA GLN A 19 2.90 -3.89 -32.07
C GLN A 19 2.76 -4.00 -30.54
N PHE A 20 2.96 -5.20 -29.97
CA PHE A 20 2.82 -5.44 -28.53
C PHE A 20 4.15 -5.46 -27.78
N ARG A 21 5.28 -5.30 -28.48
CA ARG A 21 6.64 -5.48 -27.93
C ARG A 21 6.96 -4.54 -26.75
N THR A 22 6.30 -3.39 -26.66
CA THR A 22 6.44 -2.44 -25.54
C THR A 22 5.73 -2.89 -24.27
N SER A 23 4.67 -3.69 -24.41
CA SER A 23 3.84 -4.19 -23.32
C SER A 23 4.26 -5.59 -22.87
N ILE A 24 4.52 -6.48 -23.82
CA ILE A 24 4.94 -7.86 -23.61
C ILE A 24 5.95 -8.27 -24.68
N CYS A 25 7.05 -8.91 -24.29
CA CYS A 25 8.07 -9.35 -25.25
C CYS A 25 8.87 -10.56 -24.76
N TRP A 26 9.48 -11.28 -25.70
CA TRP A 26 10.49 -12.29 -25.42
C TRP A 26 11.74 -11.66 -24.77
N THR A 27 12.41 -12.43 -23.91
CA THR A 27 13.76 -12.11 -23.43
C THR A 27 14.77 -12.27 -24.56
N LYS A 28 15.97 -11.68 -24.41
CA LYS A 28 17.01 -11.70 -25.46
C LYS A 28 17.40 -13.10 -25.93
N ASP A 29 17.30 -14.09 -25.05
CA ASP A 29 17.61 -15.50 -25.31
C ASP A 29 16.40 -16.29 -25.83
N GLY A 30 15.22 -15.68 -25.94
CA GLY A 30 13.99 -16.31 -26.45
C GLY A 30 13.37 -17.37 -25.54
N LYS A 31 13.95 -17.67 -24.38
CA LYS A 31 13.52 -18.77 -23.48
C LYS A 31 12.47 -18.36 -22.45
N ALA A 32 12.21 -17.07 -22.33
CA ALA A 32 11.24 -16.50 -21.40
C ALA A 32 10.59 -15.28 -22.03
N PHE A 33 9.51 -14.80 -21.44
CA PHE A 33 8.91 -13.52 -21.79
C PHE A 33 8.75 -12.63 -20.57
N GLN A 34 8.61 -11.34 -20.80
CA GLN A 34 8.45 -10.32 -19.77
C GLN A 34 7.29 -9.41 -20.10
N ILE A 35 6.64 -8.91 -19.05
CA ILE A 35 5.54 -7.93 -19.14
C ILE A 35 6.09 -6.64 -18.56
N LEU A 36 6.21 -5.63 -19.42
CA LEU A 36 6.88 -4.37 -19.10
C LEU A 36 5.90 -3.31 -18.60
N ARG A 37 4.87 -3.03 -19.39
CA ARG A 37 3.88 -1.98 -19.10
C ARG A 37 2.51 -2.60 -18.83
N ILE A 38 2.23 -2.86 -17.55
CA ILE A 38 0.98 -3.51 -17.12
C ILE A 38 -0.28 -2.75 -17.56
N PRO A 39 -0.37 -1.40 -17.44
CA PRO A 39 -1.55 -0.68 -17.88
C PRO A 39 -1.84 -0.84 -19.39
N GLU A 40 -0.80 -0.72 -20.24
CA GLU A 40 -0.92 -0.91 -21.69
C GLU A 40 -1.24 -2.36 -22.06
N PHE A 41 -0.70 -3.33 -21.31
CA PHE A 41 -1.05 -4.75 -21.46
C PHE A 41 -2.53 -4.99 -21.14
N GLN A 42 -3.07 -4.35 -20.09
CA GLN A 42 -4.47 -4.49 -19.72
C GLN A 42 -5.41 -3.85 -20.74
N SER A 43 -5.11 -2.64 -21.23
CA SER A 43 -5.97 -1.98 -22.21
C SER A 43 -5.94 -2.66 -23.58
N ASN A 44 -4.74 -3.00 -24.07
CA ASN A 44 -4.58 -3.38 -25.48
C ASN A 44 -4.66 -4.89 -25.70
N ILE A 45 -4.26 -5.72 -24.72
CA ILE A 45 -4.12 -7.16 -24.92
C ILE A 45 -5.18 -7.95 -24.15
N MET A 46 -5.48 -7.54 -22.93
CA MET A 46 -6.41 -8.28 -22.09
C MET A 46 -7.87 -8.18 -22.56
N GLU A 47 -8.29 -7.00 -23.01
CA GLU A 47 -9.64 -6.79 -23.57
C GLU A 47 -9.79 -7.46 -24.95
N GLU A 48 -8.80 -7.32 -25.83
CA GLU A 48 -8.85 -7.83 -27.21
C GLU A 48 -8.72 -9.36 -27.28
N PHE A 49 -7.82 -9.98 -26.52
CA PHE A 49 -7.46 -11.40 -26.70
C PHE A 49 -8.01 -12.33 -25.61
N PHE A 50 -8.19 -11.84 -24.38
CA PHE A 50 -8.57 -12.67 -23.22
C PHE A 50 -9.95 -12.34 -22.65
N ASN A 51 -10.66 -11.34 -23.20
CA ASN A 51 -12.00 -10.91 -22.78
C ASN A 51 -12.15 -10.74 -21.26
N THR A 52 -11.11 -10.23 -20.61
CA THR A 52 -11.11 -9.96 -19.16
C THR A 52 -10.25 -8.73 -18.91
N GLN A 53 -10.65 -7.82 -18.03
CA GLN A 53 -9.80 -6.67 -17.65
C GLN A 53 -8.84 -7.01 -16.49
N ASN A 54 -9.10 -8.11 -15.79
CA ASN A 54 -8.36 -8.48 -14.59
C ASN A 54 -7.04 -9.18 -14.93
N PHE A 55 -5.92 -8.48 -14.75
CA PHE A 55 -4.58 -9.03 -14.95
C PHE A 55 -4.30 -10.30 -14.11
N GLN A 56 -4.93 -10.43 -12.94
CA GLN A 56 -4.78 -11.61 -12.10
C GLN A 56 -5.33 -12.88 -12.78
N SER A 57 -6.36 -12.75 -13.62
CA SER A 57 -6.89 -13.87 -14.43
C SER A 57 -5.85 -14.39 -15.41
N PHE A 58 -5.07 -13.50 -16.02
CA PHE A 58 -3.97 -13.87 -16.90
C PHE A 58 -2.85 -14.59 -16.16
N LEU A 59 -2.41 -14.05 -15.01
CA LEU A 59 -1.40 -14.72 -14.17
C LEU A 59 -1.87 -16.11 -13.70
N ARG A 60 -3.17 -16.25 -13.40
CA ARG A 60 -3.77 -17.55 -13.07
C ARG A 60 -3.70 -18.52 -14.24
N GLN A 61 -3.99 -18.08 -15.47
CA GLN A 61 -3.84 -18.95 -16.65
C GLN A 61 -2.39 -19.41 -16.80
N LEU A 62 -1.41 -18.52 -16.68
CA LEU A 62 0.01 -18.89 -16.69
C LEU A 62 0.33 -19.98 -15.67
N SER A 63 -0.11 -19.81 -14.42
CA SER A 63 0.07 -20.81 -13.37
C SER A 63 -0.59 -22.16 -13.72
N LEU A 64 -1.81 -22.14 -14.26
CA LEU A 64 -2.54 -23.35 -14.66
C LEU A 64 -1.85 -24.13 -15.80
N TYR A 65 -1.10 -23.45 -16.67
CA TYR A 65 -0.28 -24.08 -17.72
C TYR A 65 1.17 -24.33 -17.30
N GLY A 66 1.50 -24.11 -16.02
CA GLY A 66 2.80 -24.46 -15.45
C GLY A 66 3.94 -23.49 -15.75
N PHE A 67 3.62 -22.27 -16.19
CA PHE A 67 4.62 -21.21 -16.33
C PHE A 67 5.17 -20.79 -14.97
N LYS A 68 6.49 -20.56 -14.90
CA LYS A 68 7.19 -20.15 -13.68
C LYS A 68 7.62 -18.70 -13.78
N MET A 69 7.26 -17.90 -12.77
CA MET A 69 7.78 -16.55 -12.63
C MET A 69 9.16 -16.58 -11.96
N LYS A 70 10.12 -15.85 -12.51
CA LYS A 70 11.44 -15.58 -11.93
C LYS A 70 11.72 -14.08 -11.99
N LYS A 71 12.74 -13.63 -11.28
CA LYS A 71 13.29 -12.29 -11.45
C LYS A 71 14.60 -12.36 -12.22
N ASN A 72 14.78 -11.47 -13.19
CA ASN A 72 16.07 -11.32 -13.88
C ASN A 72 17.05 -10.49 -13.03
N GLU A 73 18.28 -10.31 -13.53
CA GLU A 73 19.34 -9.53 -12.89
C GLU A 73 18.94 -8.08 -12.59
N LYS A 74 17.98 -7.53 -13.35
CA LYS A 74 17.43 -6.18 -13.17
C LYS A 74 16.19 -6.17 -12.26
N ASN A 75 15.94 -7.25 -11.52
CA ASN A 75 14.79 -7.43 -10.63
C ASN A 75 13.42 -7.35 -11.34
N GLN A 76 13.38 -7.52 -12.67
CA GLN A 76 12.16 -7.54 -13.47
C GLN A 76 11.57 -8.95 -13.51
N LYS A 77 10.23 -9.05 -13.54
CA LYS A 77 9.51 -10.32 -13.57
C LYS A 77 9.56 -10.92 -14.98
N ILE A 78 10.07 -12.14 -15.09
CA ILE A 78 10.10 -12.94 -16.31
C ILE A 78 9.32 -14.23 -16.10
N TYR A 79 8.67 -14.73 -17.14
CA TYR A 79 7.88 -15.95 -17.13
C TYR A 79 8.47 -16.93 -18.14
N ASN A 80 8.73 -18.17 -17.70
CA ASN A 80 9.31 -19.21 -18.55
C ASN A 80 8.54 -20.52 -18.42
N HIS A 81 8.58 -21.31 -19.48
CA HIS A 81 8.12 -22.70 -19.49
C HIS A 81 9.03 -23.50 -20.42
N PRO A 82 9.45 -24.75 -20.10
CA PRO A 82 10.44 -25.50 -20.88
C PRO A 82 10.08 -25.70 -22.36
N MET A 83 8.77 -25.82 -22.65
CA MET A 83 8.25 -26.01 -24.01
C MET A 83 7.72 -24.71 -24.62
N PHE A 84 7.90 -23.55 -23.98
CA PHE A 84 7.44 -22.25 -24.46
C PHE A 84 8.64 -21.31 -24.66
N PHE A 85 9.12 -21.25 -25.89
CA PHE A 85 10.23 -20.39 -26.28
C PHE A 85 10.05 -19.95 -27.73
N GLN A 86 10.70 -18.85 -28.10
CA GLN A 86 10.61 -18.24 -29.41
C GLN A 86 11.01 -19.24 -30.51
N GLY A 87 10.17 -19.36 -31.54
CA GLY A 87 10.33 -20.31 -32.66
C GLY A 87 9.70 -21.69 -32.43
N ASN A 88 9.24 -22.03 -31.22
CA ASN A 88 8.71 -23.37 -30.92
C ASN A 88 7.19 -23.53 -31.06
N TYR A 89 6.60 -22.94 -32.10
CA TYR A 89 5.15 -22.99 -32.31
C TYR A 89 4.60 -24.42 -32.45
N GLN A 90 5.37 -25.30 -33.08
CA GLN A 90 4.94 -26.66 -33.39
C GLN A 90 4.76 -27.54 -32.15
N GLU A 91 5.45 -27.24 -31.04
CA GLU A 91 5.40 -28.06 -29.82
C GLU A 91 4.48 -27.49 -28.74
N LEU A 92 3.75 -26.40 -29.02
CA LEU A 92 2.83 -25.79 -28.05
C LEU A 92 1.75 -26.76 -27.56
N TYR A 93 1.44 -27.82 -28.31
CA TYR A 93 0.50 -28.86 -27.90
C TYR A 93 0.96 -29.69 -26.68
N LYS A 94 2.25 -29.63 -26.35
CA LYS A 94 2.82 -30.26 -25.15
C LYS A 94 2.47 -29.47 -23.89
N ILE A 95 2.07 -28.20 -24.02
CA ILE A 95 1.69 -27.34 -22.90
C ILE A 95 0.20 -27.54 -22.61
N GLN A 96 -0.08 -28.40 -21.63
CA GLN A 96 -1.43 -28.72 -21.22
C GLN A 96 -1.77 -28.13 -19.86
N ARG A 97 -3.06 -27.81 -19.69
CA ARG A 97 -3.57 -27.32 -18.41
C ARG A 97 -3.40 -28.40 -17.35
N ARG A 98 -2.80 -28.05 -16.22
CA ARG A 98 -2.69 -28.95 -15.06
C ARG A 98 -4.10 -29.30 -14.56
N LYS A 99 -4.41 -30.59 -14.47
CA LYS A 99 -5.65 -31.08 -13.84
C LYS A 99 -5.51 -30.88 -12.33
N LYS A 100 -6.56 -30.41 -11.65
CA LYS A 100 -6.62 -30.44 -10.18
C LYS A 100 -6.53 -31.92 -9.76
N PRO A 101 -5.63 -32.32 -8.86
CA PRO A 101 -5.61 -33.71 -8.43
C PRO A 101 -6.87 -34.00 -7.63
N LYS A 102 -7.48 -35.15 -7.93
CA LYS A 102 -8.40 -35.82 -7.01
C LYS A 102 -7.52 -36.42 -5.92
N ASP A 103 -7.95 -36.31 -4.67
CA ASP A 103 -7.24 -36.78 -3.47
C ASP A 103 -6.43 -38.06 -3.71
N ASN A 104 -5.11 -37.92 -3.63
CA ASN A 104 -4.19 -38.90 -3.06
C ASN A 104 -2.94 -38.15 -2.66
N GLN A 105 -2.50 -38.43 -1.44
CA GLN A 105 -1.25 -37.96 -0.87
C GLN A 105 -0.09 -38.35 -1.81
N ASP A 106 0.93 -37.51 -1.78
CA ASP A 106 2.25 -37.65 -2.42
C ASP A 106 2.46 -37.04 -3.82
N GLN A 107 3.37 -36.05 -3.81
CA GLN A 107 4.08 -35.40 -4.90
C GLN A 107 3.31 -34.45 -5.82
N TYR A 108 2.85 -33.36 -5.22
CA TYR A 108 2.71 -32.08 -5.92
C TYR A 108 4.09 -31.42 -6.09
N PHE A 109 4.57 -31.32 -7.33
CA PHE A 109 5.47 -30.23 -7.72
C PHE A 109 4.62 -29.05 -8.19
N ASP A 110 4.08 -28.31 -7.21
CA ASP A 110 3.71 -26.91 -7.38
C ASP A 110 4.45 -26.06 -6.35
N GLY A 111 4.83 -24.87 -6.79
CA GLY A 111 5.70 -23.94 -6.10
C GLY A 111 5.14 -23.43 -4.79
N THR A 112 5.35 -24.20 -3.73
CA THR A 112 6.03 -23.79 -2.50
C THR A 112 6.36 -25.08 -1.77
N SER A 113 7.64 -25.40 -1.60
CA SER A 113 8.05 -26.39 -0.60
C SER A 113 7.27 -26.08 0.69
N PRO A 114 6.74 -27.07 1.43
CA PRO A 114 6.08 -26.82 2.72
C PRO A 114 6.93 -25.90 3.60
N GLN A 115 8.26 -26.00 3.50
CA GLN A 115 9.19 -25.08 4.13
C GLN A 115 9.13 -23.63 3.62
N ILE A 116 8.97 -23.38 2.31
CA ILE A 116 8.85 -22.00 1.78
C ILE A 116 7.48 -21.39 2.16
N SER A 117 6.38 -22.15 2.13
CA SER A 117 5.09 -21.68 2.65
C SER A 117 5.14 -21.40 4.15
N ILE A 118 5.77 -22.29 4.93
CA ILE A 118 6.00 -22.10 6.37
C ILE A 118 6.94 -20.92 6.61
N ASN A 119 7.99 -20.73 5.82
CA ASN A 119 8.94 -19.62 5.96
C ASN A 119 8.29 -18.29 5.58
N ASN A 120 7.44 -18.27 4.55
CA ASN A 120 6.66 -17.08 4.18
C ASN A 120 5.62 -16.75 5.26
N MET A 121 4.92 -17.75 5.81
CA MET A 121 4.01 -17.55 6.94
C MET A 121 4.75 -17.13 8.22
N LYS A 122 5.91 -17.71 8.52
CA LYS A 122 6.78 -17.29 9.64
C LYS A 122 7.25 -15.86 9.47
N HIS A 123 7.68 -15.50 8.26
CA HIS A 123 8.06 -14.13 7.95
C HIS A 123 6.88 -13.16 8.09
N GLN A 124 5.69 -13.55 7.62
CA GLN A 124 4.47 -12.75 7.79
C GLN A 124 4.08 -12.61 9.27
N LEU A 125 4.23 -13.67 10.07
CA LEU A 125 4.03 -13.63 11.52
C LEU A 125 5.07 -12.73 12.21
N GLU A 126 6.32 -12.73 11.77
CA GLU A 126 7.35 -11.82 12.29
C GLU A 126 7.06 -10.36 11.95
N VAL A 127 6.63 -10.08 10.72
CA VAL A 127 6.20 -8.74 10.30
C VAL A 127 5.01 -8.29 11.14
N LEU A 128 3.99 -9.14 11.31
CA LEU A 128 2.82 -8.83 12.13
C LEU A 128 3.19 -8.61 13.60
N ARG A 129 4.11 -9.42 14.17
CA ARG A 129 4.64 -9.21 15.53
C ARG A 129 5.37 -7.87 15.64
N LYS A 130 6.20 -7.51 14.66
CA LYS A 130 6.87 -6.20 14.64
C LYS A 130 5.86 -5.06 14.56
N GLN A 131 4.84 -5.18 13.72
CA GLN A 131 3.76 -4.20 13.64
C GLN A 131 3.00 -4.08 14.97
N GLN A 132 2.67 -5.20 15.61
CA GLN A 132 2.03 -5.20 16.93
C GLN A 132 2.89 -4.53 18.01
N GLN A 133 4.20 -4.81 18.02
CA GLN A 133 5.14 -4.15 18.94
C GLN A 133 5.23 -2.65 18.68
N GLN A 134 5.25 -2.24 17.41
CA GLN A 134 5.28 -0.84 17.03
C GLN A 134 3.99 -0.11 17.45
N LEU A 135 2.84 -0.74 17.25
CA LEU A 135 1.54 -0.21 17.71
C LEU A 135 1.50 -0.07 19.23
N LEU A 136 1.96 -1.07 19.99
CA LEU A 136 2.03 -0.98 21.45
C LEU A 136 2.97 0.14 21.90
N LYS A 137 4.11 0.33 21.23
CA LYS A 137 5.03 1.44 21.50
C LYS A 137 4.36 2.78 21.21
N GLN A 138 3.65 2.91 20.08
CA GLN A 138 2.88 4.12 19.74
C GLN A 138 1.80 4.40 20.80
N MET A 139 1.01 3.40 21.19
CA MET A 139 0.00 3.57 22.23
C MET A 139 0.59 4.01 23.57
N ARG A 140 1.75 3.46 23.96
CA ARG A 140 2.43 3.87 25.19
C ARG A 140 2.86 5.33 25.15
N ILE A 141 3.45 5.76 24.03
CA ILE A 141 3.84 7.17 23.82
C ILE A 141 2.59 8.06 23.85
N GLN A 142 1.53 7.66 23.16
CA GLN A 142 0.28 8.40 23.12
C GLN A 142 -0.34 8.55 24.52
N PHE A 143 -0.33 7.48 25.32
CA PHE A 143 -0.80 7.54 26.70
C PHE A 143 0.04 8.49 27.56
N GLN A 144 1.37 8.51 27.41
CA GLN A 144 2.23 9.44 28.12
C GLN A 144 1.96 10.90 27.73
N ILE A 145 1.78 11.17 26.43
CA ILE A 145 1.42 12.51 25.95
C ILE A 145 0.07 12.93 26.53
N GLN A 146 -0.95 12.06 26.46
CA GLN A 146 -2.28 12.33 27.01
C GLN A 146 -2.23 12.61 28.52
N PHE A 147 -1.46 11.81 29.26
CA PHE A 147 -1.26 12.02 30.70
C PHE A 147 -0.60 13.37 31.00
N LEU A 148 0.44 13.75 30.25
CA LEU A 148 1.11 15.04 30.43
C LEU A 148 0.20 16.22 30.08
N ILE A 149 -0.58 16.12 29.01
CA ILE A 149 -1.57 17.13 28.63
C ILE A 149 -2.60 17.28 29.74
N ALA A 150 -3.20 16.18 30.21
CA ALA A 150 -4.19 16.21 31.28
C ALA A 150 -3.60 16.83 32.56
N LYS A 151 -2.37 16.47 32.94
CA LYS A 151 -1.69 17.05 34.09
C LYS A 151 -1.48 18.57 33.94
N LYS A 152 -1.06 19.04 32.75
CA LYS A 152 -0.89 20.47 32.48
C LYS A 152 -2.23 21.21 32.51
N ILE A 153 -3.27 20.65 31.90
CA ILE A 153 -4.61 21.24 31.91
C ILE A 153 -5.11 21.37 33.35
N ASN A 154 -4.97 20.33 34.17
CA ASN A 154 -5.38 20.40 35.57
C ASN A 154 -4.62 21.49 36.32
N ALA A 155 -3.30 21.59 36.14
CA ALA A 155 -2.52 22.66 36.77
C ALA A 155 -2.96 24.08 36.33
N ILE A 156 -3.32 24.25 35.04
CA ILE A 156 -3.87 25.51 34.53
C ILE A 156 -5.22 25.78 35.19
N VAL A 157 -6.11 24.78 35.25
CA VAL A 157 -7.43 24.91 35.88
C VAL A 157 -7.30 25.29 37.36
N ASP A 158 -6.40 24.64 38.09
CA ASP A 158 -6.12 24.93 39.50
C ASP A 158 -5.60 26.37 39.66
N TYR A 159 -4.64 26.80 38.84
CA TYR A 159 -4.15 28.19 38.82
C TYR A 159 -5.28 29.20 38.58
N PHE A 160 -6.17 28.93 37.63
CA PHE A 160 -7.32 29.82 37.36
C PHE A 160 -8.33 29.83 38.50
N ASN A 161 -8.56 28.69 39.15
CA ASN A 161 -9.46 28.57 40.29
C ASN A 161 -8.94 29.36 41.51
N GLU A 162 -7.62 29.39 41.70
CA GLU A 162 -6.98 30.11 42.81
C GLU A 162 -6.86 31.62 42.56
N ASN A 163 -6.61 32.05 41.32
CA ASN A 163 -6.29 33.45 41.01
C ASN A 163 -7.46 34.29 40.49
N TYR A 164 -8.59 33.68 40.09
CA TYR A 164 -9.71 34.41 39.47
C TYR A 164 -11.08 34.04 40.04
N THR A 165 -11.92 35.04 40.28
CA THR A 165 -13.32 34.84 40.69
C THR A 165 -14.16 34.23 39.56
N ASN A 166 -15.31 33.63 39.91
CA ASN A 166 -16.19 32.98 38.93
C ASN A 166 -16.62 33.92 37.78
N GLU A 167 -16.84 35.20 38.05
CA GLU A 167 -17.24 36.19 37.03
C GLU A 167 -16.09 36.54 36.07
N GLN A 168 -14.88 36.72 36.59
CA GLN A 168 -13.69 36.99 35.77
C GLN A 168 -13.34 35.78 34.90
N ARG A 169 -13.45 34.56 35.43
CA ARG A 169 -13.28 33.31 34.66
C ARG A 169 -14.27 33.23 33.51
N LYS A 170 -15.54 33.56 33.75
CA LYS A 170 -16.58 33.52 32.72
C LYS A 170 -16.23 34.42 31.54
N GLN A 171 -15.75 35.64 31.80
CA GLN A 171 -15.32 36.57 30.74
C GLN A 171 -14.10 36.06 29.95
N ILE A 172 -13.13 35.44 30.64
CA ILE A 172 -11.91 34.90 30.01
C ILE A 172 -12.24 33.75 29.03
N TYR A 173 -13.17 32.86 29.40
CA TYR A 173 -13.53 31.71 28.57
C TYR A 173 -14.62 32.00 27.52
N GLU A 174 -15.38 33.08 27.65
CA GLU A 174 -16.54 33.37 26.78
C GLU A 174 -16.16 33.52 25.31
N ARG A 175 -15.15 34.35 25.02
CA ARG A 175 -14.72 34.64 23.64
C ARG A 175 -14.03 33.44 22.96
N PRO A 176 -13.05 32.74 23.58
CA PRO A 176 -12.46 31.53 23.00
C PRO A 176 -13.47 30.40 22.80
N MET A 177 -14.39 30.17 23.76
CA MET A 177 -15.40 29.12 23.64
C MET A 177 -16.41 29.43 22.54
N HIS A 178 -16.81 30.70 22.37
CA HIS A 178 -17.67 31.12 21.26
C HIS A 178 -17.03 30.84 19.89
N LEU A 179 -15.75 31.18 19.72
CA LEU A 179 -14.99 30.90 18.50
C LEU A 179 -14.82 29.39 18.26
N LEU A 180 -14.57 28.61 19.32
CA LEU A 180 -14.48 27.16 19.23
C LEU A 180 -15.81 26.53 18.80
N PHE A 181 -16.95 26.98 19.33
CA PHE A 181 -18.26 26.52 18.90
C PHE A 181 -18.52 26.87 17.44
N GLN A 182 -18.19 28.10 17.00
CA GLN A 182 -18.30 28.47 15.59
C GLN A 182 -17.42 27.61 14.66
N LEU A 183 -16.26 27.17 15.14
CA LEU A 183 -15.38 26.28 14.40
C LEU A 183 -15.92 24.84 14.31
N ILE A 184 -16.37 24.27 15.43
CA ILE A 184 -16.90 22.90 15.52
C ILE A 184 -18.20 22.75 14.73
N PHE A 185 -19.07 23.76 14.76
CA PHE A 185 -20.31 23.76 14.00
C PHE A 185 -20.13 24.16 12.52
N GLY A 186 -18.88 24.24 12.05
CA GLY A 186 -18.54 24.42 10.63
C GLY A 186 -18.88 25.79 10.08
N HIS A 187 -19.04 26.81 10.93
CA HIS A 187 -19.52 28.11 10.48
C HIS A 187 -18.45 28.84 9.65
N LYS A 188 -17.18 28.94 10.07
CA LYS A 188 -16.06 29.48 9.24
C LYS A 188 -14.66 29.06 9.74
N PRO A 189 -13.71 28.67 8.86
CA PRO A 189 -12.35 28.23 9.24
C PRO A 189 -11.39 29.36 9.64
N GLU A 190 -11.66 30.62 9.27
CA GLU A 190 -10.87 31.81 9.63
C GLU A 190 -10.79 32.06 11.15
N PHE A 191 -11.76 31.55 11.91
CA PHE A 191 -11.76 31.63 13.37
C PHE A 191 -10.72 30.72 14.03
N ALA A 192 -10.20 29.69 13.32
CA ALA A 192 -9.13 28.84 13.82
C ALA A 192 -7.86 29.66 14.09
N SER A 193 -7.52 30.58 13.18
CA SER A 193 -6.35 31.45 13.33
C SER A 193 -6.49 32.35 14.55
N ASN A 194 -7.66 33.00 14.69
CA ASN A 194 -7.95 33.89 15.82
C ASN A 194 -7.97 33.16 17.18
N LEU A 195 -8.30 31.86 17.19
CA LEU A 195 -8.30 31.04 18.39
C LEU A 195 -6.90 30.54 18.76
N LEU A 196 -6.10 30.17 17.76
CA LEU A 196 -4.79 29.55 17.95
C LEU A 196 -3.65 30.56 18.13
N GLU A 197 -3.76 31.77 17.59
CA GLU A 197 -2.71 32.80 17.65
C GLU A 197 -2.43 33.29 19.09
N PRO A 198 -3.43 33.58 19.95
CA PRO A 198 -3.17 33.90 21.35
C PRO A 198 -2.64 32.70 22.15
N LEU A 199 -3.14 31.49 21.85
CA LEU A 199 -2.69 30.25 22.50
C LEU A 199 -1.24 29.90 22.11
N TYR A 200 -0.80 30.27 20.91
CA TYR A 200 0.58 30.09 20.44
C TYR A 200 1.56 30.92 21.28
N GLU A 201 1.26 32.20 21.50
CA GLU A 201 2.08 33.09 22.33
C GLU A 201 2.11 32.63 23.80
N ASP A 202 0.96 32.27 24.38
CA ASP A 202 0.89 31.88 25.80
C ASP A 202 1.46 30.48 26.10
N ILE A 203 1.32 29.51 25.18
CA ILE A 203 1.70 28.10 25.43
C ILE A 203 3.07 27.77 24.85
N ILE A 204 3.42 28.27 23.65
CA ILE A 204 4.67 27.92 22.96
C ILE A 204 5.80 28.90 23.33
N GLY A 205 5.49 30.17 23.59
CA GLY A 205 6.46 31.18 24.02
C GLY A 205 7.21 30.81 25.32
N GLN A 206 6.58 30.06 26.23
CA GLN A 206 7.20 29.61 27.49
C GLN A 206 7.95 28.26 27.39
N ILE A 207 7.84 27.51 26.30
CA ILE A 207 8.41 26.15 26.17
C ILE A 207 9.71 26.15 25.33
N SER A 208 10.17 27.29 24.82
CA SER A 208 11.33 27.32 23.92
C SER A 208 12.68 27.52 24.65
N PRO A 209 13.52 26.48 24.71
CA PRO A 209 14.94 26.61 24.42
C PRO A 209 15.31 25.94 23.09
N PHE A 210 14.31 25.57 22.26
CA PHE A 210 14.52 24.98 20.93
C PHE A 210 14.08 25.92 19.82
N SER A 211 14.42 27.20 19.95
CA SER A 211 14.53 28.09 18.80
C SER A 211 15.87 27.83 18.13
N GLU A 212 15.92 26.90 17.18
CA GLU A 212 16.82 26.93 16.01
C GLU A 212 16.63 25.64 15.23
N ASN A 213 15.57 25.59 14.43
CA ASN A 213 15.67 25.38 12.98
C ASN A 213 14.32 24.96 12.39
N SER A 214 13.86 25.79 11.45
CA SER A 214 12.97 25.42 10.34
C SER A 214 11.64 24.74 10.69
N CYS A 215 10.75 25.44 11.37
CA CYS A 215 9.33 25.25 11.09
C CYS A 215 8.70 26.63 10.95
N SER A 216 8.53 27.07 9.70
CA SER A 216 7.64 28.19 9.39
C SER A 216 6.29 27.96 10.07
N PRO A 217 5.62 29.04 10.55
CA PRO A 217 4.30 28.90 11.14
C PRO A 217 3.42 28.11 10.18
N ILE A 218 2.76 27.07 10.68
CA ILE A 218 1.84 26.24 9.90
C ILE A 218 0.77 27.18 9.34
N GLN A 219 0.89 27.54 8.06
CA GLN A 219 -0.12 28.32 7.38
C GLN A 219 -1.31 27.39 7.11
N PHE A 220 -2.31 27.46 7.99
CA PHE A 220 -3.57 26.70 7.89
C PHE A 220 -4.41 27.08 6.66
N THR A 221 -4.01 28.08 5.88
CA THR A 221 -4.69 28.49 4.66
C THR A 221 -4.50 27.55 3.46
N LYS A 222 -3.65 26.52 3.56
CA LYS A 222 -3.34 25.63 2.42
C LYS A 222 -4.07 24.27 2.38
N PHE A 223 -4.96 23.98 3.33
CA PHE A 223 -5.62 22.66 3.42
C PHE A 223 -7.16 22.69 3.32
N LEU A 224 -7.75 23.71 2.71
CA LEU A 224 -9.14 23.69 2.26
C LEU A 224 -9.25 24.22 0.83
#